data_AF-A0A953ZER5-F1
#
_entry.id   AF-A0A953ZER5-F1
#
_cell.length_a   1.000
_cell.length_b   1.000
_cell.length_c   1.000
_cell.angle_alpha   90.00
_cell.angle_beta   90.00
_cell.angle_gamma   90.00
#
_symmetry.space_group_name_H-M   'P 1'
#
loop_
_entity.id
_entity.type
_entity.pdbx_description
1 polymer ?
#
loop_
_entity_poly.entity_id
_entity_poly.type
_entity_poly.pdbx_seq_one_letter_code
_entity_poly.pdbx_strand_id
1 'polypeptide(L)'
;ASGKDKPRCASCGDARHPTAPLLLGEYETLIAQYANDPVDDSEALDSLCYYGVQTRDMLRDHGVGDLDAEHAEFFKREISRTHAFLSVRVTDENGVVRISMLRKRVAFDQRAHHEVDEVVDVLPPEISGTVKRVGLYHIWARF
;
A
#
# COMPACT_ATOMS: atom_id res chain seq x y z
N ALA A 1 30.02 -19.01 33.46
CA ALA A 1 29.35 -17.92 32.73
C ALA A 1 28.67 -18.52 31.52
N SER A 2 27.35 -18.71 31.57
CA SER A 2 26.56 -19.24 30.45
C SER A 2 25.60 -18.14 30.01
N GLY A 3 25.79 -17.66 28.79
CA GLY A 3 25.02 -16.57 28.20
C GLY A 3 23.56 -16.98 28.05
N LYS A 4 22.65 -16.19 28.63
CA LYS A 4 21.22 -16.31 28.38
C LYS A 4 20.97 -15.80 26.96
N ASP A 5 20.80 -16.72 26.01
CA ASP A 5 20.14 -16.44 24.75
C ASP A 5 18.73 -15.91 25.07
N LYS A 6 18.52 -14.62 24.80
CA LYS A 6 17.16 -14.05 24.76
C LYS A 6 16.42 -14.75 23.62
N PRO A 7 15.15 -15.14 23.80
CA PRO A 7 14.36 -15.61 22.68
C PRO A 7 14.32 -14.50 21.62
N ARG A 8 14.98 -14.75 20.48
CA ARG A 8 14.80 -13.92 19.29
C ARG A 8 13.33 -14.03 18.92
N CYS A 9 12.59 -12.93 19.00
CA CYS A 9 11.25 -12.86 18.42
C CYS A 9 11.36 -13.33 16.97
N ALA A 10 10.71 -14.45 16.66
CA ALA A 10 10.50 -14.89 15.30
C ALA A 10 9.78 -13.75 14.55
N SER A 11 10.43 -13.24 13.50
CA SER A 11 9.86 -12.40 12.45
C SER A 11 8.94 -11.24 12.88
N CYS A 12 9.45 -10.26 13.64
CA CYS A 12 8.85 -8.91 13.63
C CYS A 12 9.26 -8.10 12.38
N GLY A 13 9.95 -8.73 11.43
CA GLY A 13 10.55 -8.12 10.24
C GLY A 13 10.00 -8.60 8.90
N ASP A 14 9.00 -9.49 8.86
CA ASP A 14 8.27 -9.77 7.62
C ASP A 14 7.24 -8.65 7.38
N ALA A 15 7.80 -7.47 7.11
CA ALA A 15 7.14 -6.24 6.70
C ALA A 15 6.56 -6.31 5.27
N ARG A 16 6.56 -7.50 4.66
CA ARG A 16 5.82 -7.76 3.43
C ARG A 16 4.56 -8.46 3.87
N HIS A 17 3.41 -7.79 3.82
CA HIS A 17 2.16 -8.53 3.70
C HIS A 17 2.35 -9.41 2.47
N PRO A 18 2.43 -10.75 2.60
CA PRO A 18 2.87 -11.56 1.47
C PRO A 18 1.74 -11.53 0.43
N THR A 19 1.86 -10.62 -0.53
CA THR A 19 1.08 -10.67 -1.75
C THR A 19 1.52 -11.94 -2.46
N ALA A 20 0.56 -12.78 -2.86
CA ALA A 20 0.87 -13.92 -3.68
C ALA A 20 1.66 -13.47 -4.93
N PRO A 21 2.58 -14.30 -5.44
CA PRO A 21 3.22 -14.03 -6.72
C PRO A 21 2.17 -13.85 -7.81
N LEU A 22 2.24 -12.76 -8.56
CA LEU A 22 1.43 -12.58 -9.77
C LEU A 22 2.09 -13.36 -10.90
N LEU A 23 1.44 -14.40 -11.40
CA LEU A 23 1.93 -15.17 -12.53
C LEU A 23 1.60 -14.48 -13.85
N LEU A 24 2.39 -14.73 -14.90
CA LEU A 24 2.18 -14.11 -16.22
C LEU A 24 0.77 -14.38 -16.77
N GLY A 25 0.28 -15.63 -16.72
CA GLY A 25 -1.06 -15.96 -17.19
C GLY A 25 -2.19 -15.27 -16.41
N GLU A 26 -1.97 -15.02 -15.11
CA GLU A 26 -2.92 -14.24 -14.29
C GLU A 26 -2.90 -12.76 -14.68
N TYR A 27 -1.71 -12.19 -14.91
CA TYR A 27 -1.56 -10.83 -15.42
C TYR A 27 -2.28 -10.65 -16.76
N GLU A 28 -2.03 -11.54 -17.72
CA GLU A 28 -2.67 -11.50 -19.04
C GLU A 28 -4.20 -11.63 -18.94
N THR A 29 -4.69 -12.50 -18.06
CA THR A 29 -6.13 -12.65 -17.79
C THR A 29 -6.74 -11.36 -17.23
N LEU A 30 -6.08 -10.73 -16.26
CA LEU A 30 -6.55 -9.47 -15.66
C LEU A 30 -6.53 -8.31 -16.67
N ILE A 31 -5.50 -8.23 -17.52
CA ILE A 31 -5.44 -7.22 -18.59
C ILE A 31 -6.57 -7.42 -19.59
N ALA A 32 -6.83 -8.66 -20.02
CA ALA A 32 -7.91 -8.97 -20.95
C ALA A 32 -9.30 -8.67 -20.34
N GLN A 33 -9.49 -8.92 -19.04
CA GLN A 33 -10.71 -8.54 -18.33
C GLN A 33 -10.86 -7.03 -18.27
N TYR A 34 -9.81 -6.31 -17.85
CA TYR A 34 -9.82 -4.85 -17.77
C TYR A 34 -10.12 -4.19 -19.13
N ALA A 35 -9.67 -4.79 -20.24
CA ALA A 35 -9.96 -4.30 -21.60
C ALA A 35 -11.47 -4.24 -21.93
N ASN A 36 -12.30 -4.99 -21.21
CA ASN A 36 -13.74 -5.10 -21.44
C ASN A 36 -14.57 -4.43 -20.33
N ASP A 37 -13.92 -3.93 -19.28
CA ASP A 37 -14.57 -3.28 -18.15
C ASP A 37 -14.61 -1.75 -18.34
N PRO A 38 -15.41 -1.01 -17.55
CA PRO A 38 -15.26 0.43 -17.43
C PRO A 38 -13.85 0.83 -16.96
N VAL A 39 -13.31 1.90 -17.55
CA VAL A 39 -11.94 2.40 -17.33
C VAL A 39 -11.61 2.62 -15.84
N ASP A 40 -12.56 3.11 -15.05
CA ASP A 40 -12.38 3.53 -13.66
C ASP A 40 -13.20 2.75 -12.62
N ASP A 41 -13.87 1.68 -13.04
CA ASP A 41 -14.69 0.79 -12.19
C ASP A 41 -14.56 -0.65 -12.67
N SER A 42 -13.42 -1.27 -12.33
CA SER A 42 -13.07 -2.63 -12.76
C SER A 42 -12.44 -3.42 -11.60
N GLU A 43 -12.99 -4.60 -11.31
CA GLU A 43 -12.40 -5.54 -10.36
C GLU A 43 -11.02 -6.05 -10.81
N ALA A 44 -10.81 -6.15 -12.12
CA ALA A 44 -9.53 -6.53 -12.70
C ALA A 44 -8.48 -5.43 -12.45
N LEU A 45 -8.84 -4.16 -12.62
CA LEU A 45 -7.97 -3.04 -12.29
C LEU A 45 -7.66 -2.96 -10.79
N ASP A 46 -8.67 -3.21 -9.93
CA ASP A 46 -8.47 -3.29 -8.48
C ASP A 46 -7.46 -4.38 -8.11
N SER A 47 -7.57 -5.55 -8.73
CA SER A 47 -6.64 -6.67 -8.56
C SER A 47 -5.23 -6.32 -9.04
N LEU A 48 -5.10 -5.70 -10.21
CA LEU A 48 -3.82 -5.21 -10.73
C LEU A 48 -3.19 -4.16 -9.80
N CYS A 49 -3.99 -3.27 -9.20
CA CYS A 49 -3.52 -2.31 -8.19
C CYS A 49 -3.06 -3.00 -6.89
N TYR A 50 -3.75 -4.07 -6.47
CA TYR A 50 -3.39 -4.86 -5.29
C TYR A 50 -2.02 -5.56 -5.42
N TYR A 51 -1.67 -6.02 -6.63
CA TYR A 51 -0.36 -6.63 -6.91
C TYR A 51 0.79 -5.61 -7.01
N GLY A 52 0.47 -4.33 -7.21
CA GLY A 52 1.38 -3.19 -7.02
C GLY A 52 2.69 -3.29 -7.82
N VAL A 53 3.81 -3.48 -7.12
CA VAL A 53 5.15 -3.61 -7.73
C VAL A 53 5.20 -4.72 -8.79
N GLN A 54 4.56 -5.86 -8.52
CA GLN A 54 4.56 -7.00 -9.43
C GLN A 54 3.86 -6.67 -10.75
N THR A 55 2.72 -5.97 -10.69
CA THR A 55 2.01 -5.48 -11.88
C THR A 55 2.88 -4.51 -12.68
N ARG A 56 3.64 -3.63 -12.00
CA ARG A 56 4.53 -2.70 -12.70
C ARG A 56 5.68 -3.42 -13.39
N ASP A 57 6.23 -4.44 -12.76
CA ASP A 57 7.28 -5.27 -13.38
C ASP A 57 6.72 -6.03 -14.59
N MET A 58 5.53 -6.64 -14.47
CA MET A 58 4.84 -7.28 -15.59
C MET A 58 4.53 -6.29 -16.72
N LEU A 59 4.06 -5.09 -16.41
CA LEU A 59 3.82 -4.03 -17.39
C LEU A 59 5.10 -3.62 -18.12
N ARG A 60 6.24 -3.52 -17.43
CA ARG A 60 7.53 -3.21 -18.05
C ARG A 60 7.97 -4.31 -19.00
N ASP A 61 7.81 -5.57 -18.58
CA ASP A 61 8.40 -6.72 -19.26
C ASP A 61 7.48 -7.27 -20.38
N HIS A 62 6.16 -7.08 -20.28
CA HIS A 62 5.15 -7.64 -21.19
C HIS A 62 4.23 -6.60 -21.84
N GLY A 63 4.23 -5.34 -21.37
CA GLY A 63 3.39 -4.28 -21.93
C GLY A 63 1.92 -4.36 -21.51
N VAL A 64 1.07 -3.59 -22.19
CA VAL A 64 -0.36 -3.43 -21.89
C VAL A 64 -1.28 -4.39 -22.67
N GLY A 65 -0.72 -5.30 -23.49
CA GLY A 65 -1.52 -6.18 -24.34
C GLY A 65 -2.45 -5.42 -25.30
N ASP A 66 -3.71 -5.84 -25.34
CA ASP A 66 -4.74 -5.32 -26.25
C ASP A 66 -5.57 -4.16 -25.67
N LEU A 67 -5.13 -3.52 -24.57
CA LEU A 67 -5.81 -2.33 -24.05
C LEU A 67 -5.86 -1.23 -25.12
N ASP A 68 -7.03 -0.61 -25.28
CA ASP A 68 -7.14 0.60 -26.08
C ASP A 68 -6.34 1.76 -25.45
N ALA A 69 -6.23 2.87 -26.17
CA ALA A 69 -5.44 4.00 -25.73
C ALA A 69 -5.94 4.62 -24.40
N GLU A 70 -7.24 4.61 -24.16
CA GLU A 70 -7.82 5.19 -22.95
C GLU A 70 -7.51 4.33 -21.72
N HIS A 71 -7.79 3.02 -21.82
CA HIS A 71 -7.48 2.05 -20.78
C HIS A 71 -5.98 1.99 -20.49
N ALA A 72 -5.14 1.96 -21.54
CA ALA A 72 -3.71 1.89 -21.39
C ALA A 72 -3.14 3.11 -20.64
N GLU A 73 -3.60 4.33 -20.98
CA GLU A 73 -3.13 5.54 -20.30
C GLU A 73 -3.65 5.65 -18.88
N PHE A 74 -4.91 5.27 -18.63
CA PHE A 74 -5.46 5.20 -17.28
C PHE A 74 -4.68 4.20 -16.41
N PHE A 75 -4.49 2.98 -16.91
CA PHE A 75 -3.76 1.92 -16.22
C PHE A 75 -2.33 2.31 -15.87
N LYS A 76 -1.56 2.81 -16.84
CA LYS A 76 -0.18 3.28 -16.60
C LYS A 76 -0.13 4.37 -15.53
N ARG A 77 -1.06 5.33 -15.59
CA ARG A 77 -1.15 6.40 -14.58
C ARG A 77 -1.41 5.82 -13.21
N GLU A 78 -2.35 4.90 -13.06
CA GLU A 78 -2.70 4.34 -11.76
C GLU A 78 -1.60 3.44 -11.19
N ILE A 79 -0.98 2.57 -11.98
CA ILE A 79 0.12 1.70 -11.54
C ILE A 79 1.39 2.48 -11.21
N SER A 80 1.56 3.69 -11.77
CA SER A 80 2.67 4.59 -11.41
C SER A 80 2.55 5.17 -9.99
N ARG A 81 1.36 5.12 -9.36
CA ARG A 81 1.13 5.63 -8.00
C ARG A 81 1.71 4.69 -6.97
N THR A 82 2.89 5.03 -6.48
CA THR A 82 3.68 4.22 -5.53
C THR A 82 3.56 4.64 -4.07
N HIS A 83 2.83 5.71 -3.80
CA HIS A 83 2.76 6.31 -2.47
C HIS A 83 1.32 6.72 -2.14
N ALA A 84 1.04 6.72 -0.84
CA ALA A 84 -0.12 7.38 -0.26
C ALA A 84 0.32 8.58 0.58
N PHE A 85 -0.66 9.35 1.03
CA PHE A 85 -0.48 10.34 2.08
C PHE A 85 -1.19 9.89 3.34
N LEU A 86 -0.49 9.96 4.46
CA LEU A 86 -0.98 9.58 5.77
C LEU A 86 -0.99 10.80 6.68
N SER A 87 -2.07 11.00 7.42
CA SER A 87 -2.17 11.95 8.52
C SER A 87 -2.86 11.27 9.69
N VAL A 88 -2.43 11.56 10.91
CA VAL A 88 -3.01 10.99 12.12
C VAL A 88 -3.47 12.13 13.02
N ARG A 89 -4.67 11.99 13.57
CA ARG A 89 -5.23 12.90 14.57
C ARG A 89 -5.88 12.07 15.65
N VAL A 90 -5.42 12.20 16.88
CA VAL A 90 -6.02 11.57 18.06
C VAL A 90 -6.70 12.64 18.87
N THR A 91 -7.99 12.46 19.14
CA THR A 91 -8.80 13.35 19.96
C THR A 91 -9.24 12.64 21.23
N ASP A 92 -9.28 13.36 22.34
CA ASP A 92 -9.86 12.86 23.59
C ASP A 92 -11.40 12.91 23.56
N GLU A 93 -12.04 12.50 24.66
CA GLU A 93 -13.50 12.50 24.85
C GLU A 93 -14.13 13.90 24.81
N ASN A 94 -13.34 14.95 25.00
CA ASN A 94 -13.77 16.35 24.95
C ASN A 94 -13.53 16.96 23.56
N GLY A 95 -13.00 16.19 22.60
CA GLY A 95 -12.70 16.65 21.25
C GLY A 95 -11.38 17.42 21.12
N VAL A 96 -10.54 17.45 22.16
CA VAL A 96 -9.23 18.12 22.12
C VAL A 96 -8.24 17.23 21.37
N VAL A 97 -7.53 17.79 20.40
CA VAL A 97 -6.46 17.08 19.69
C VAL A 97 -5.28 16.90 20.64
N ARG A 98 -4.97 15.65 20.97
CA ARG A 98 -3.84 15.28 21.84
C ARG A 98 -2.59 14.94 21.06
N ILE A 99 -2.77 14.38 19.86
CA ILE A 99 -1.67 13.99 18.98
C ILE A 99 -2.03 14.42 17.56
N SER A 100 -1.11 15.10 16.88
CA SER A 100 -1.24 15.43 15.47
C SER A 100 0.00 14.98 14.69
N MET A 101 -0.26 14.38 13.53
CA MET A 101 0.74 14.10 12.51
C MET A 101 0.20 14.64 11.20
N LEU A 102 0.84 15.70 10.71
CA LEU A 102 0.59 16.32 9.43
C LEU A 102 0.88 15.34 8.30
N ARG A 103 0.33 15.67 7.13
CA ARG A 103 0.39 14.85 5.92
C ARG A 103 1.82 14.40 5.58
N LYS A 104 2.14 13.13 5.84
CA LYS A 104 3.40 12.47 5.44
C LYS A 104 3.17 11.63 4.18
N ARG A 105 4.15 11.60 3.28
CA ARG A 105 4.14 10.71 2.11
C ARG A 105 4.71 9.35 2.50
N VAL A 106 3.99 8.27 2.21
CA VAL A 106 4.34 6.90 2.58
C VAL A 106 4.37 6.01 1.35
N ALA A 107 5.42 5.21 1.19
CA ALA A 107 5.48 4.22 0.11
C ALA A 107 4.57 3.03 0.42
N PHE A 108 3.91 2.48 -0.61
CA PHE A 108 3.17 1.24 -0.46
C PHE A 108 4.10 0.05 -0.20
N ASP A 109 3.61 -0.93 0.56
CA ASP A 109 4.28 -2.20 0.88
C ASP A 109 5.64 -2.04 1.58
N GLN A 110 5.86 -0.89 2.21
CA GLN A 110 7.04 -0.60 3.03
C GLN A 110 6.61 -0.27 4.46
N ARG A 111 7.35 -0.83 5.42
CA ARG A 111 7.22 -0.42 6.81
C ARG A 111 7.76 0.99 6.96
N ALA A 112 6.95 1.87 7.54
CA ALA A 112 7.30 3.24 7.82
C ALA A 112 7.14 3.50 9.32
N HIS A 113 8.13 4.19 9.89
CA HIS A 113 8.07 4.76 11.22
C HIS A 113 7.85 6.26 11.07
N HIS A 114 6.89 6.80 11.80
CA HIS A 114 6.53 8.20 11.75
C HIS A 114 6.61 8.82 13.13
N GLU A 115 7.32 9.95 13.16
CA GLU A 115 7.27 10.86 14.29
C GLU A 115 5.99 11.70 14.19
N VAL A 116 5.36 11.91 15.34
CA VAL A 116 4.23 12.82 15.50
C VAL A 116 4.74 14.25 15.50
N ASP A 117 3.99 15.17 14.90
CA ASP A 117 4.39 16.58 14.80
C ASP A 117 4.03 17.34 16.08
N GLU A 118 2.95 16.95 16.77
CA GLU A 118 2.50 17.57 18.02
C GLU A 118 1.96 16.54 19.01
N VAL A 119 2.28 16.73 20.30
CA VAL A 119 1.78 15.93 21.42
C VAL A 119 1.43 16.86 22.58
N VAL A 120 0.22 16.72 23.13
CA VAL A 120 -0.31 17.56 24.21
C VAL A 120 -0.87 16.68 25.32
N ASP A 121 -0.34 16.84 26.53
CA ASP A 121 -0.78 16.17 27.78
C ASP A 121 -0.92 14.64 27.71
N VAL A 122 -0.15 13.98 26.84
CA VAL A 122 -0.06 12.51 26.74
C VAL A 122 1.38 12.08 26.45
N LEU A 123 1.68 10.80 26.64
CA LEU A 123 2.96 10.24 26.20
C LEU A 123 2.99 10.15 24.66
N PRO A 124 4.10 10.52 24.00
CA PRO A 124 4.23 10.40 22.55
C PRO A 124 4.05 8.94 22.11
N PRO A 125 3.12 8.63 21.19
CA PRO A 125 3.01 7.29 20.65
C PRO A 125 4.15 7.04 19.65
N GLU A 126 4.44 5.77 19.41
CA GLU A 126 5.12 5.35 18.18
C GLU A 126 4.07 5.04 17.12
N ILE A 127 4.15 5.69 15.96
CA ILE A 127 3.32 5.36 14.78
C ILE A 127 4.21 4.59 13.81
N SER A 128 4.12 3.26 13.84
CA SER A 128 4.91 2.38 12.97
C SER A 128 3.98 1.42 12.25
N GLY A 129 3.92 1.47 10.93
CA GLY A 129 3.01 0.62 10.19
C GLY A 129 3.39 0.35 8.76
N THR A 130 2.54 -0.41 8.07
CA THR A 130 2.61 -0.64 6.63
C THR A 130 1.32 -0.17 5.99
N VAL A 131 1.46 0.49 4.85
CA VAL A 131 0.34 0.93 4.01
C VAL A 131 0.38 0.13 2.73
N LYS A 132 -0.77 -0.41 2.31
CA LYS A 132 -0.91 -1.19 1.08
C LYS A 132 -2.08 -0.67 0.26
N ARG A 133 -1.89 -0.57 -1.05
CA ARG A 133 -2.99 -0.37 -1.98
C ARG A 133 -3.71 -1.70 -2.19
N VAL A 134 -5.02 -1.74 -1.98
CA VAL A 134 -5.84 -2.95 -2.11
C VAL A 134 -6.93 -2.82 -3.18
N GLY A 135 -6.92 -1.71 -3.93
CA GLY A 135 -7.77 -1.44 -5.07
C GLY A 135 -7.44 -0.06 -5.65
N LEU A 136 -8.18 0.38 -6.66
CA LEU A 136 -8.03 1.67 -7.30
C LEU A 136 -8.19 2.82 -6.28
N TYR A 137 -9.25 2.74 -5.46
CA TYR A 137 -9.61 3.74 -4.46
C TYR A 137 -9.48 3.26 -3.00
N HIS A 138 -8.96 2.06 -2.79
CA HIS A 138 -8.90 1.42 -1.48
C HIS A 138 -7.46 1.25 -1.00
N ILE A 139 -7.22 1.70 0.23
CA ILE A 139 -5.95 1.57 0.93
C ILE A 139 -6.21 0.83 2.24
N TRP A 140 -5.39 -0.17 2.50
CA TRP A 140 -5.31 -0.85 3.78
C TRP A 140 -4.08 -0.34 4.54
N ALA A 141 -4.21 -0.17 5.85
CA ALA A 141 -3.09 0.20 6.70
C ALA A 141 -3.14 -0.53 8.03
N ARG A 142 -1.97 -0.88 8.56
CA ARG A 142 -1.79 -1.48 9.88
C ARG A 142 -0.64 -0.79 10.60
N PHE A 143 -0.94 -0.22 11.76
CA PHE A 143 0.00 0.45 12.68
C PHE A 143 0.03 -0.28 14.02
#